data_AF-A0AAI9UZJ9-F1
#
_entry.id   AF-A0AAI9UZJ9-F1
#
_cell.length_a   1.000
_cell.length_b   1.000
_cell.length_c   1.000
_cell.angle_alpha   90.00
_cell.angle_beta   90.00
_cell.angle_gamma   90.00
#
_symmetry.space_group_name_H-M   'P 1'
#
loop_
_entity.id
_entity.type
_entity.pdbx_description
1 polymer ?
#
loop_
_entity_poly.entity_id
_entity_poly.type
_entity_poly.pdbx_seq_one_letter_code
_entity_poly.pdbx_strand_id
1 'polypeptide(L)'
;MFYSAGLITSILPLIAARVIEDASLAGRTTYPFNNLIAYGDELSDNGNGSFAHGITGDPANAGATDMIGQVANYTGRGAPGIRSSLQFLWFGENDLSMHTDAFWLGDPKNAQFAIDAAVKITAQVQNLIDKGAPYVMVANIYPKHLAPVTPKYLRGTNADCVKTWGQLHDSGIGQPQGIWLPKPLNLFCDGDETAQWTDCMIDGHANEYFWMNFIQPTTAGHKLIAQDMKKTIDTHFA
;
A
#
# COMPACT_ATOMS: atom_id res chain seq x y z
N MET A 1 -2.13 33.61 21.63
CA MET A 1 -1.56 32.75 20.57
C MET A 1 -2.54 31.59 20.41
N PHE A 2 -3.48 31.72 19.47
CA PHE A 2 -4.51 30.70 19.23
C PHE A 2 -4.09 29.95 17.96
N TYR A 3 -3.79 28.66 18.08
CA TYR A 3 -3.72 27.78 16.91
C TYR A 3 -5.15 27.59 16.41
N SER A 4 -5.42 28.06 15.20
CA SER A 4 -6.67 27.81 14.50
C SER A 4 -6.70 26.33 14.12
N ALA A 5 -7.49 25.53 14.85
CA ALA A 5 -7.86 24.18 14.45
C ALA A 5 -8.78 24.28 13.22
N GLY A 6 -8.17 24.43 12.05
CA GLY A 6 -8.84 24.39 10.76
C GLY A 6 -9.32 22.98 10.47
N LEU A 7 -10.58 22.72 10.82
CA LEU A 7 -11.56 21.90 10.10
C LEU A 7 -10.98 20.85 9.12
N ILE A 8 -10.61 19.66 9.60
CA ILE A 8 -10.61 18.44 8.78
C ILE A 8 -12.03 17.85 8.85
N THR A 9 -13.00 18.50 8.22
CA THR A 9 -14.37 17.96 8.01
C THR A 9 -14.62 17.62 6.54
N SER A 10 -13.59 17.12 5.86
CA SER A 10 -13.79 16.32 4.66
C SER A 10 -13.59 14.88 5.08
N ILE A 11 -14.69 14.11 5.10
CA ILE A 11 -14.61 12.65 5.06
C ILE A 11 -13.86 12.37 3.75
N LEU A 12 -12.55 12.13 3.86
CA LEU A 12 -11.70 11.85 2.72
C LEU A 12 -12.34 10.64 2.00
N PRO A 13 -12.85 10.76 0.76
CA PRO A 13 -13.04 9.56 -0.04
C PRO A 13 -11.71 8.81 -0.01
N LEU A 14 -11.64 7.48 0.10
CA LEU A 14 -10.34 6.79 0.17
C LEU A 14 -9.52 7.19 -1.08
N ILE A 15 -8.56 8.09 -0.89
CA ILE A 15 -7.96 8.86 -2.00
C ILE A 15 -6.94 7.97 -2.70
N ALA A 16 -6.82 8.18 -4.01
CA ALA A 16 -5.59 7.90 -4.75
C ALA A 16 -4.32 8.27 -3.95
N ALA A 17 -3.18 7.69 -4.32
CA ALA A 17 -1.91 8.03 -3.68
C ALA A 17 -1.72 9.56 -3.66
N ARG A 18 -1.39 10.10 -2.48
CA ARG A 18 -1.35 11.54 -2.21
C ARG A 18 -0.19 11.88 -1.30
N VAL A 19 0.41 13.04 -1.54
CA VAL A 19 1.41 13.65 -0.67
C VAL A 19 0.71 14.70 0.18
N ILE A 20 0.82 14.56 1.50
CA ILE A 20 0.28 15.49 2.50
C ILE A 20 1.46 16.31 3.01
N GLU A 21 1.37 17.63 2.91
CA GLU A 21 2.42 18.56 3.31
C GLU A 21 2.04 19.37 4.55
N ASP A 22 3.05 19.71 5.36
CA ASP A 22 2.90 20.77 6.36
C ASP A 22 2.64 22.09 5.63
N ALA A 23 1.56 22.79 5.98
CA ALA A 23 1.14 24.04 5.34
C ALA A 23 2.24 25.13 5.38
N SER A 24 3.18 25.06 6.33
CA SER A 24 4.33 25.98 6.39
C SER A 24 5.39 25.74 5.30
N LEU A 25 5.28 24.65 4.54
CA LEU A 25 6.24 24.23 3.52
C LEU A 25 5.69 24.27 2.09
N ALA A 26 4.48 24.80 1.88
CA ALA A 26 3.84 24.88 0.57
C ALA A 26 4.68 25.66 -0.45
N GLY A 27 4.79 25.15 -1.69
CA GLY A 27 5.41 25.85 -2.83
C GLY A 27 6.91 25.62 -3.06
N ARG A 28 7.50 24.53 -2.53
CA ARG A 28 8.89 24.16 -2.83
C ARG A 28 8.99 23.41 -4.17
N THR A 29 9.93 23.82 -5.02
CA THR A 29 10.19 23.23 -6.36
C THR A 29 11.29 22.16 -6.38
N THR A 30 11.83 21.79 -5.21
CA THR A 30 12.88 20.78 -5.06
C THR A 30 12.53 19.83 -3.93
N TYR A 31 12.83 18.54 -4.05
CA TYR A 31 12.58 17.58 -2.97
C TYR A 31 13.33 18.02 -1.70
N PRO A 32 12.62 18.28 -0.60
CA PRO A 32 13.23 18.69 0.67
C PRO A 32 13.64 17.49 1.53
N PHE A 33 13.57 16.28 0.98
CA PHE A 33 13.94 15.04 1.63
C PHE A 33 14.98 14.29 0.80
N ASN A 34 15.85 13.57 1.49
CA ASN A 34 16.88 12.70 0.91
C ASN A 34 16.79 11.26 1.44
N ASN A 35 15.76 10.98 2.25
CA ASN A 35 15.50 9.67 2.84
C ASN A 35 14.00 9.34 2.74
N LEU A 36 13.69 8.05 2.74
CA LEU A 36 12.34 7.51 2.82
C LEU A 36 12.22 6.72 4.12
N ILE A 37 11.19 6.99 4.93
CA ILE A 37 10.81 6.16 6.07
C ILE A 37 9.48 5.51 5.73
N ALA A 38 9.50 4.20 5.54
CA ALA A 38 8.33 3.43 5.15
C ALA A 38 7.69 2.74 6.36
N TYR A 39 6.36 2.75 6.38
CA TYR A 39 5.52 2.06 7.35
C TYR A 39 4.55 1.17 6.58
N GLY A 40 4.51 -0.11 6.94
CA GLY A 40 3.65 -1.09 6.30
C GLY A 40 2.83 -1.87 7.31
N ASP A 41 1.98 -2.77 6.83
CA ASP A 41 1.60 -3.91 7.65
C ASP A 41 2.67 -5.00 7.49
N GLU A 42 3.39 -5.34 8.58
CA GLU A 42 4.41 -6.40 8.56
C GLU A 42 3.81 -7.80 8.33
N LEU A 43 2.52 -7.89 8.04
CA LEU A 43 1.82 -9.13 7.74
C LEU A 43 1.52 -9.30 6.24
N SER A 44 2.18 -8.54 5.34
CA SER A 44 2.26 -8.94 3.91
C SER A 44 2.73 -10.40 3.75
N ASP A 45 3.33 -10.96 4.80
CA ASP A 45 3.38 -12.37 5.07
C ASP A 45 2.30 -12.73 6.11
N ASN A 46 1.26 -13.45 5.72
CA ASN A 46 0.59 -14.36 6.66
C ASN A 46 1.70 -15.02 7.47
N GLY A 47 1.76 -14.78 8.79
CA GLY A 47 2.85 -15.16 9.72
C GLY A 47 3.17 -16.66 9.77
N ASN A 48 3.57 -17.21 8.62
CA ASN A 48 3.81 -18.60 8.29
C ASN A 48 4.61 -18.74 6.97
N GLY A 49 4.54 -17.77 6.04
CA GLY A 49 5.29 -17.83 4.77
C GLY A 49 6.75 -17.42 4.89
N SER A 50 7.03 -16.20 5.32
CA SER A 50 8.41 -15.66 5.28
C SER A 50 9.24 -15.93 6.54
N PHE A 51 8.59 -16.26 7.67
CA PHE A 51 9.29 -16.83 8.82
C PHE A 51 9.92 -18.20 8.49
N ALA A 52 9.30 -18.99 7.61
CA ALA A 52 9.82 -20.28 7.18
C ALA A 52 11.07 -20.18 6.29
N HIS A 53 11.35 -19.00 5.72
CA HIS A 53 12.48 -18.78 4.80
C HIS A 53 13.51 -17.74 5.26
N GLY A 54 13.34 -17.13 6.44
CA GLY A 54 14.34 -16.22 7.03
C GLY A 54 14.58 -14.92 6.26
N ILE A 55 13.61 -14.49 5.45
CA ILE A 55 13.70 -13.29 4.59
C ILE A 55 13.19 -12.05 5.31
N THR A 56 12.10 -12.17 6.07
CA THR A 56 11.69 -11.15 7.03
C THR A 56 12.40 -11.38 8.36
N GLY A 57 12.92 -10.31 8.94
CA GLY A 57 13.50 -10.37 10.28
C GLY A 57 12.48 -10.93 11.27
N ASP A 58 12.98 -11.55 12.35
CA ASP A 58 12.15 -11.99 13.48
C ASP A 58 11.09 -10.90 13.82
N PRO A 59 9.79 -11.22 13.94
CA PRO A 59 8.77 -10.28 14.39
C PRO A 59 9.13 -9.59 15.73
N ALA A 60 9.96 -10.24 16.57
CA ALA A 60 10.53 -9.64 17.77
C ALA A 60 11.56 -8.54 17.47
N ASN A 61 12.21 -8.57 16.30
CA ASN A 61 13.16 -7.58 15.79
C ASN A 61 12.50 -6.49 14.90
N ALA A 62 11.35 -6.77 14.30
CA ALA A 62 10.51 -5.78 13.60
C ALA A 62 10.06 -4.63 14.51
N GLY A 63 10.03 -4.87 15.82
CA GLY A 63 9.69 -3.88 16.84
C GLY A 63 8.19 -3.57 16.94
N ALA A 64 7.40 -3.74 15.87
CA ALA A 64 5.95 -3.60 15.89
C ALA A 64 5.26 -4.35 14.74
N THR A 65 4.11 -4.96 15.03
CA THR A 65 3.34 -5.82 14.11
C THR A 65 2.41 -5.07 13.15
N ASP A 66 2.21 -3.76 13.36
CA ASP A 66 1.30 -2.95 12.56
C ASP A 66 1.83 -1.52 12.35
N MET A 67 1.21 -0.77 11.44
CA MET A 67 1.55 0.61 11.13
C MET A 67 1.57 1.50 12.40
N ILE A 68 0.61 1.33 13.32
CA ILE A 68 0.48 2.18 14.49
C ILE A 68 1.68 1.97 15.43
N GLY A 69 2.05 0.72 15.67
CA GLY A 69 3.22 0.37 16.47
C GLY A 69 4.52 0.81 15.80
N GLN A 70 4.65 0.68 14.47
CA GLN A 70 5.85 1.13 13.75
C GLN A 70 6.04 2.65 13.88
N VAL A 71 4.97 3.43 13.67
CA VAL A 71 4.98 4.89 13.87
C VAL A 71 5.28 5.22 15.33
N ALA A 72 4.64 4.53 16.29
CA ALA A 72 4.88 4.75 17.72
C ALA A 72 6.34 4.47 18.12
N ASN A 73 6.95 3.41 17.61
CA ASN A 73 8.35 3.08 17.88
C ASN A 73 9.31 4.10 17.30
N TYR A 74 9.11 4.47 16.03
CA TYR A 74 9.95 5.47 15.37
C TYR A 74 9.88 6.82 16.08
N THR A 75 8.66 7.30 16.37
CA THR A 75 8.44 8.58 17.02
C THR A 75 8.84 8.57 18.51
N GLY A 76 8.67 7.44 19.19
CA GLY A 76 9.10 7.23 20.59
C GLY A 76 10.61 7.25 20.77
N ARG A 77 11.38 6.95 19.72
CA ARG A 77 12.85 7.07 19.68
C ARG A 77 13.35 8.45 19.25
N GLY A 78 12.46 9.45 19.22
CA GLY A 78 12.79 10.83 18.84
C GLY A 78 12.77 11.10 17.34
N ALA A 79 12.28 10.14 16.52
CA ALA A 79 12.10 10.28 15.08
C ALA A 79 13.36 10.78 14.33
N PRO A 80 14.49 10.03 14.40
CA PRO A 80 15.75 10.46 13.79
C PRO A 80 15.58 10.68 12.28
N GLY A 81 15.93 11.87 11.80
CA GLY A 81 15.86 12.21 10.37
C GLY A 81 14.46 12.58 9.85
N ILE A 82 13.45 12.73 10.71
CA ILE A 82 12.06 13.00 10.29
C ILE A 82 11.92 14.26 9.42
N ARG A 83 12.68 15.32 9.75
CA ARG A 83 12.63 16.61 9.03
C ARG A 83 13.22 16.58 7.62
N SER A 84 13.98 15.53 7.28
CA SER A 84 14.64 15.36 5.98
C SER A 84 14.18 14.08 5.27
N SER A 85 13.04 13.51 5.67
CA SER A 85 12.51 12.28 5.09
C SER A 85 11.07 12.45 4.62
N LEU A 86 10.76 11.79 3.50
CA LEU A 86 9.39 11.49 3.12
C LEU A 86 8.90 10.32 3.98
N GLN A 87 7.82 10.52 4.72
CA GLN A 87 7.16 9.42 5.42
C GLN A 87 6.23 8.72 4.43
N PHE A 88 6.26 7.39 4.37
CA PHE A 88 5.49 6.62 3.40
C PHE A 88 4.67 5.54 4.10
N LEU A 89 3.35 5.61 3.99
CA LEU A 89 2.42 4.68 4.64
C LEU A 89 1.78 3.81 3.55
N TRP A 90 1.92 2.49 3.66
CA TRP A 90 1.27 1.53 2.77
C TRP A 90 0.80 0.29 3.55
N PHE A 91 -0.47 0.26 3.92
CA PHE A 91 -1.07 -0.75 4.80
C PHE A 91 -2.52 -1.02 4.37
N GLY A 92 -3.17 -1.97 5.04
CA GLY A 92 -4.62 -2.19 4.96
C GLY A 92 -5.01 -3.40 4.13
N GLU A 93 -4.06 -4.05 3.45
CA GLU A 93 -4.31 -5.32 2.78
C GLU A 93 -4.65 -6.42 3.78
N ASN A 94 -3.94 -6.49 4.91
CA ASN A 94 -4.20 -7.51 5.92
C ASN A 94 -5.49 -7.26 6.67
N ASP A 95 -5.75 -6.01 7.06
CA ASP A 95 -7.03 -5.65 7.66
C ASP A 95 -8.17 -5.99 6.69
N LEU A 96 -8.02 -5.65 5.41
CA LEU A 96 -8.98 -6.01 4.36
C LEU A 96 -9.16 -7.53 4.33
N SER A 97 -8.08 -8.32 4.32
CA SER A 97 -8.12 -9.79 4.28
C SER A 97 -8.81 -10.42 5.49
N MET A 98 -8.64 -9.86 6.69
CA MET A 98 -9.31 -10.33 7.91
C MET A 98 -10.81 -10.02 7.92
N HIS A 99 -11.23 -8.96 7.22
CA HIS A 99 -12.61 -8.52 7.14
C HIS A 99 -13.37 -9.04 5.90
N THR A 100 -12.68 -9.66 4.93
CA THR A 100 -13.28 -10.14 3.67
C THR A 100 -13.65 -11.62 3.70
N ASP A 101 -14.79 -11.99 4.28
CA ASP A 101 -15.53 -13.16 3.77
C ASP A 101 -16.32 -12.79 2.50
N ALA A 102 -16.65 -11.51 2.28
CA ALA A 102 -17.06 -10.99 0.98
C ALA A 102 -17.13 -9.45 0.91
N PHE A 103 -16.35 -8.84 0.01
CA PHE A 103 -16.50 -7.42 -0.28
C PHE A 103 -17.44 -7.23 -1.47
N TRP A 104 -18.72 -6.92 -1.20
CA TRP A 104 -19.64 -6.40 -2.21
C TRP A 104 -20.03 -4.96 -1.88
N LEU A 105 -20.32 -4.18 -2.94
CA LEU A 105 -20.81 -2.82 -2.82
C LEU A 105 -22.11 -2.78 -2.01
N GLY A 106 -22.16 -1.96 -0.97
CA GLY A 106 -23.34 -1.78 -0.12
C GLY A 106 -23.38 -2.61 1.16
N ASP A 107 -22.37 -3.46 1.44
CA ASP A 107 -22.23 -4.04 2.78
C ASP A 107 -21.88 -2.94 3.80
N PRO A 108 -22.69 -2.75 4.86
CA PRO A 108 -22.39 -1.79 5.92
C PRO A 108 -21.03 -2.05 6.61
N LYS A 109 -20.57 -3.30 6.69
CA LYS A 109 -19.25 -3.64 7.26
C LYS A 109 -18.10 -3.08 6.42
N ASN A 110 -18.24 -3.07 5.10
CA ASN A 110 -17.22 -2.56 4.19
C ASN A 110 -17.12 -1.04 4.28
N ALA A 111 -18.27 -0.36 4.38
CA ALA A 111 -18.31 1.08 4.62
C ALA A 111 -17.68 1.44 5.97
N GLN A 112 -17.99 0.68 7.03
CA GLN A 112 -17.39 0.86 8.34
C GLN A 112 -15.87 0.62 8.32
N PHE A 113 -15.42 -0.46 7.67
CA PHE A 113 -14.00 -0.75 7.49
C PHE A 113 -13.27 0.41 6.80
N ALA A 114 -13.83 0.94 5.71
CA ALA A 114 -13.25 2.08 4.98
C ALA A 114 -13.14 3.32 5.88
N ILE A 115 -14.16 3.60 6.70
CA ILE A 115 -14.15 4.69 7.67
C ILE A 115 -13.07 4.46 8.73
N ASP A 116 -13.02 3.28 9.33
CA ASP A 116 -12.06 2.94 10.39
C ASP A 116 -10.62 3.00 9.89
N ALA A 117 -10.38 2.49 8.68
CA ALA A 117 -9.08 2.59 8.01
C ALA A 117 -8.70 4.06 7.76
N ALA A 118 -9.61 4.87 7.22
CA ALA A 118 -9.38 6.30 6.98
C ALA A 118 -9.06 7.07 8.28
N VAL A 119 -9.76 6.76 9.38
CA VAL A 119 -9.51 7.36 10.70
C VAL A 119 -8.12 6.98 11.21
N LYS A 120 -7.74 5.69 11.15
CA LYS A 120 -6.41 5.21 11.57
C LYS A 120 -5.29 5.90 10.78
N ILE A 121 -5.44 5.99 9.44
CA ILE A 121 -4.50 6.68 8.55
C ILE A 121 -4.33 8.13 8.96
N THR A 122 -5.45 8.84 9.07
CA THR A 122 -5.45 10.28 9.33
C THR A 122 -4.79 10.57 10.68
N ALA A 123 -5.05 9.74 11.68
CA ALA A 123 -4.39 9.85 12.98
C ALA A 123 -2.86 9.65 12.89
N GLN A 124 -2.38 8.68 12.11
CA GLN A 124 -0.93 8.45 11.96
C GLN A 124 -0.25 9.53 11.11
N VAL A 125 -0.90 10.00 10.03
CA VAL A 125 -0.43 11.16 9.26
C VAL A 125 -0.28 12.36 10.20
N GLN A 126 -1.32 12.69 10.98
CA GLN A 126 -1.29 13.82 11.90
C GLN A 126 -0.17 13.66 12.93
N ASN A 127 -0.02 12.47 13.52
CA ASN A 127 1.07 12.19 14.46
C ASN A 127 2.45 12.45 13.83
N LEU A 128 2.69 11.99 12.60
CA LEU A 128 3.96 12.22 11.90
C LEU A 128 4.20 13.71 11.62
N ILE A 129 3.19 14.44 11.16
CA ILE A 129 3.27 15.89 10.95
C ILE A 129 3.56 16.62 12.27
N ASP A 130 2.87 16.27 13.36
CA ASP A 130 3.10 16.86 14.70
C ASP A 130 4.52 16.59 15.22
N LYS A 131 5.15 15.50 14.78
CA LYS A 131 6.56 15.17 15.09
C LYS A 131 7.57 15.83 14.16
N GLY A 132 7.11 16.62 13.18
CA GLY A 132 7.94 17.40 12.27
C GLY A 132 8.26 16.71 10.95
N ALA A 133 7.46 15.71 10.54
CA ALA A 133 7.50 15.24 9.17
C ALA A 133 7.09 16.37 8.22
N PRO A 134 7.91 16.69 7.21
CA PRO A 134 7.55 17.73 6.26
C PRO A 134 6.51 17.25 5.24
N TYR A 135 6.54 15.95 4.92
CA TYR A 135 5.66 15.31 3.95
C TYR A 135 5.33 13.88 4.37
N VAL A 136 4.08 13.48 4.12
CA VAL A 136 3.60 12.11 4.31
C VAL A 136 2.90 11.65 3.03
N MET A 137 3.42 10.61 2.39
CA MET A 137 2.78 9.92 1.28
C MET A 137 1.97 8.74 1.81
N VAL A 138 0.71 8.67 1.43
CA VAL A 138 -0.15 7.51 1.73
C VAL A 138 -0.46 6.79 0.43
N ALA A 139 0.01 5.54 0.31
CA ALA A 139 -0.34 4.67 -0.80
C ALA A 139 -1.78 4.16 -0.64
N ASN A 140 -2.47 3.97 -1.76
CA ASN A 140 -3.78 3.34 -1.73
C ASN A 140 -3.65 1.84 -1.46
N ILE A 141 -4.70 1.23 -0.91
CA ILE A 141 -4.81 -0.23 -0.89
C ILE A 141 -4.90 -0.66 -2.36
N TYR A 142 -4.04 -1.59 -2.78
CA TYR A 142 -4.05 -2.02 -4.17
C TYR A 142 -5.41 -2.68 -4.49
N PRO A 143 -5.84 -2.66 -5.76
CA PRO A 143 -7.14 -3.20 -6.16
C PRO A 143 -7.17 -4.72 -5.98
N LYS A 144 -7.53 -5.21 -4.78
CA LYS A 144 -7.53 -6.63 -4.43
C LYS A 144 -8.39 -7.48 -5.38
N HIS A 145 -9.42 -6.90 -5.98
CA HIS A 145 -10.23 -7.56 -7.00
C HIS A 145 -9.47 -8.00 -8.26
N LEU A 146 -8.35 -7.35 -8.56
CA LEU A 146 -7.47 -7.69 -9.67
C LEU A 146 -6.42 -8.73 -9.27
N ALA A 147 -6.23 -8.99 -7.97
CA ALA A 147 -5.29 -10.00 -7.52
C ALA A 147 -5.82 -11.41 -7.77
N PRO A 148 -4.96 -12.38 -8.12
CA PRO A 148 -5.37 -13.74 -8.42
C PRO A 148 -6.11 -14.45 -7.26
N VAL A 149 -5.87 -14.05 -6.01
CA VAL A 149 -6.59 -14.57 -4.84
C VAL A 149 -8.11 -14.40 -4.98
N THR A 150 -8.55 -13.27 -5.54
CA THR A 150 -9.97 -12.92 -5.61
C THR A 150 -10.74 -13.85 -6.55
N PRO A 151 -10.44 -13.94 -7.86
CA PRO A 151 -11.18 -14.81 -8.76
C PRO A 151 -11.04 -16.28 -8.39
N LYS A 152 -9.93 -16.70 -7.76
CA LYS A 152 -9.68 -18.10 -7.44
C LYS A 152 -10.36 -18.57 -6.15
N TYR A 153 -10.24 -17.80 -5.07
CA TYR A 153 -10.67 -18.26 -3.74
C TYR A 153 -11.84 -17.46 -3.16
N LEU A 154 -11.93 -16.17 -3.48
CA LEU A 154 -12.86 -15.28 -2.77
C LEU A 154 -14.14 -14.99 -3.55
N ARG A 155 -14.15 -15.20 -4.88
CA ARG A 155 -15.29 -14.95 -5.76
C ARG A 155 -16.37 -16.05 -5.71
N GLY A 156 -15.98 -17.29 -5.37
CA GLY A 156 -16.83 -18.46 -5.63
C GLY A 156 -17.32 -18.46 -7.10
N THR A 157 -18.62 -18.67 -7.32
CA THR A 157 -19.24 -18.66 -8.66
C THR A 157 -19.77 -17.28 -9.10
N ASN A 158 -19.72 -16.25 -8.24
CA ASN A 158 -20.39 -14.98 -8.52
C ASN A 158 -19.54 -14.04 -9.38
N ALA A 159 -19.98 -13.71 -10.60
CA ALA A 159 -19.24 -12.83 -11.51
C ALA A 159 -19.21 -11.36 -11.14
N ASP A 160 -20.13 -10.90 -10.31
CA ASP A 160 -20.29 -9.48 -10.01
C ASP A 160 -19.34 -8.99 -8.90
N CYS A 161 -18.69 -9.92 -8.21
CA CYS A 161 -17.75 -9.62 -7.13
C CYS A 161 -16.53 -8.81 -7.59
N VAL A 162 -16.03 -9.03 -8.81
CA VAL A 162 -14.81 -8.38 -9.33
C VAL A 162 -15.03 -6.90 -9.67
N LYS A 163 -16.24 -6.50 -10.06
CA LYS A 163 -16.51 -5.12 -10.50
C LYS A 163 -16.59 -4.12 -9.35
N THR A 164 -16.70 -4.59 -8.11
CA THR A 164 -16.97 -3.72 -6.94
C THR A 164 -16.01 -3.92 -5.78
N TRP A 165 -15.26 -5.02 -5.77
CA TRP A 165 -14.36 -5.36 -4.67
C TRP A 165 -13.14 -4.44 -4.66
N GLY A 166 -12.87 -3.73 -3.56
CA GLY A 166 -11.67 -2.90 -3.44
C GLY A 166 -11.58 -1.73 -4.44
N GLN A 167 -12.67 -1.41 -5.15
CA GLN A 167 -12.79 -0.13 -5.85
C GLN A 167 -13.02 0.98 -4.82
N LEU A 168 -11.92 1.43 -4.23
CA LEU A 168 -11.92 2.58 -3.32
C LEU A 168 -11.72 3.89 -4.10
N HIS A 169 -11.05 3.83 -5.26
CA HIS A 169 -11.07 4.86 -6.30
C HIS A 169 -10.51 4.33 -7.63
N ASP A 170 -11.10 4.73 -8.75
CA ASP A 170 -10.72 4.31 -10.11
C ASP A 170 -9.64 5.26 -10.68
N SER A 171 -8.50 5.37 -9.98
CA SER A 171 -7.31 6.01 -10.56
C SER A 171 -6.51 4.93 -11.28
N GLY A 172 -6.91 4.60 -12.50
CA GLY A 172 -6.29 3.55 -13.31
C GLY A 172 -4.76 3.63 -13.25
N ILE A 173 -4.12 2.50 -12.91
CA ILE A 173 -2.66 2.35 -13.02
C ILE A 173 -2.34 2.49 -14.51
N GLY A 174 -1.99 3.70 -14.93
CA GLY A 174 -1.52 3.94 -16.29
C GLY A 174 -0.24 3.14 -16.49
N GLN A 175 -0.20 2.28 -17.51
CA GLN A 175 1.01 1.57 -17.90
C GLN A 175 2.13 2.61 -18.10
N PRO A 176 3.19 2.63 -17.26
CA PRO A 176 4.33 3.49 -17.46
C PRO A 176 4.97 3.14 -18.82
N GLN A 177 5.34 4.14 -19.60
CA GLN A 177 6.04 3.89 -20.85
C GLN A 177 7.41 3.26 -20.53
N GLY A 178 7.61 1.99 -20.90
CA GLY A 178 8.90 1.30 -20.81
C GLY A 178 8.94 0.01 -19.97
N ILE A 179 7.89 -0.33 -19.23
CA ILE A 179 7.76 -1.66 -18.60
C ILE A 179 6.49 -2.31 -19.13
N TRP A 180 6.68 -3.25 -20.06
CA TRP A 180 5.61 -4.10 -20.57
C TRP A 180 5.61 -5.40 -19.76
N LEU A 181 4.46 -5.79 -19.22
CA LEU A 181 4.26 -7.12 -18.66
C LEU A 181 3.51 -7.94 -19.71
N PRO A 182 4.20 -8.83 -20.47
CA PRO A 182 3.59 -9.66 -21.49
C PRO A 182 2.47 -10.56 -20.98
N LYS A 183 2.57 -11.00 -19.73
CA LYS A 183 1.67 -12.01 -19.18
C LYS A 183 0.38 -11.36 -18.70
N PRO A 184 -0.79 -11.98 -18.96
CA PRO A 184 -2.07 -11.53 -18.42
C PRO A 184 -2.05 -11.38 -16.88
N LEU A 185 -2.73 -10.36 -16.35
CA LEU A 185 -2.81 -10.08 -14.90
C LEU A 185 -3.49 -11.20 -14.08
N ASN A 186 -4.15 -12.16 -14.72
CA ASN A 186 -4.70 -13.33 -14.03
C ASN A 186 -3.69 -14.48 -13.87
N LEU A 187 -2.46 -14.33 -14.37
CA LEU A 187 -1.36 -15.27 -14.16
C LEU A 187 -0.43 -14.77 -13.04
N PHE A 188 0.18 -15.72 -12.33
CA PHE A 188 1.13 -15.48 -11.23
C PHE A 188 2.22 -16.56 -11.24
N CYS A 189 3.37 -16.27 -10.64
CA CYS A 189 4.55 -17.13 -10.70
C CYS A 189 4.46 -18.37 -9.78
N ASP A 190 4.03 -18.16 -8.55
CA ASP A 190 4.08 -19.09 -7.44
C ASP A 190 2.66 -19.35 -6.91
N GLY A 191 2.13 -20.49 -7.29
CA GLY A 191 0.94 -21.09 -6.70
C GLY A 191 0.67 -22.48 -7.29
N ASP A 192 -0.59 -22.91 -7.31
CA ASP A 192 -0.92 -24.34 -7.46
C ASP A 192 -0.57 -25.01 -8.82
N GLU A 193 -0.06 -24.28 -9.82
CA GLU A 193 0.21 -24.81 -11.16
C GLU A 193 1.71 -24.88 -11.50
N THR A 194 2.22 -26.09 -11.70
CA THR A 194 3.64 -26.36 -12.02
C THR A 194 4.15 -25.66 -13.28
N ALA A 195 3.28 -25.42 -14.27
CA ALA A 195 3.66 -24.80 -15.53
C ALA A 195 4.05 -23.32 -15.37
N GLN A 196 3.33 -22.58 -14.51
CA GLN A 196 3.59 -21.15 -14.29
C GLN A 196 4.86 -20.95 -13.45
N TRP A 197 5.09 -21.82 -12.47
CA TRP A 197 6.35 -21.85 -11.73
C TRP A 197 7.54 -22.10 -12.65
N THR A 198 7.43 -23.06 -13.56
CA THR A 198 8.52 -23.37 -14.51
C THR A 198 8.82 -22.16 -15.40
N ASP A 199 7.82 -21.59 -16.06
CA ASP A 199 8.02 -20.42 -16.93
C ASP A 199 8.59 -19.21 -16.16
N CYS A 200 8.04 -18.91 -14.98
CA CYS A 200 8.45 -17.74 -14.22
C CYS A 200 9.81 -17.92 -13.51
N MET A 201 9.96 -18.99 -12.72
CA MET A 201 11.09 -19.16 -11.80
C MET A 201 12.23 -19.99 -12.39
N ILE A 202 11.93 -20.95 -13.26
CA ILE A 202 12.95 -21.83 -13.85
C ILE A 202 13.46 -21.26 -15.17
N ASP A 203 12.55 -20.84 -16.06
CA ASP A 203 12.90 -20.31 -17.38
C ASP A 203 13.26 -18.80 -17.33
N GLY A 204 13.04 -18.16 -16.18
CA GLY A 204 13.52 -16.80 -15.90
C GLY A 204 12.59 -15.69 -16.41
N HIS A 205 11.31 -15.98 -16.68
CA HIS A 205 10.35 -14.99 -17.14
C HIS A 205 9.65 -14.21 -16.01
N ALA A 206 10.17 -14.20 -14.78
CA ALA A 206 9.57 -13.51 -13.65
C ALA A 206 9.31 -12.01 -13.86
N ASN A 207 10.11 -11.35 -14.70
CA ASN A 207 9.91 -9.95 -15.07
C ASN A 207 8.73 -9.72 -16.03
N GLU A 208 8.11 -10.78 -16.55
CA GLU A 208 6.95 -10.71 -17.43
C GLU A 208 5.62 -10.81 -16.69
N TYR A 209 5.65 -11.22 -15.42
CA TYR A 209 4.50 -11.40 -14.55
C TYR A 209 4.32 -10.19 -13.63
N PHE A 210 3.07 -9.77 -13.40
CA PHE A 210 2.77 -8.79 -12.36
C PHE A 210 2.82 -9.43 -10.97
N TRP A 211 2.26 -10.62 -10.83
CA TRP A 211 2.04 -11.30 -9.55
C TRP A 211 3.08 -12.39 -9.30
N MET A 212 3.74 -12.32 -8.15
CA MET A 212 4.58 -13.41 -7.64
C MET A 212 3.68 -14.54 -7.15
N ASN A 213 2.73 -14.26 -6.27
CA ASN A 213 1.75 -15.25 -5.82
C ASN A 213 0.34 -14.66 -5.86
N PHE A 214 -0.58 -15.24 -5.10
CA PHE A 214 -1.99 -14.82 -5.10
C PHE A 214 -2.23 -13.36 -4.72
N ILE A 215 -1.30 -12.72 -4.00
CA ILE A 215 -1.46 -11.36 -3.47
C ILE A 215 -0.21 -10.48 -3.61
N GLN A 216 0.98 -11.06 -3.70
CA GLN A 216 2.24 -10.32 -3.75
C GLN A 216 2.66 -10.06 -5.20
N PRO A 217 3.04 -8.82 -5.57
CA PRO A 217 3.63 -8.53 -6.88
C PRO A 217 5.03 -9.15 -7.06
N THR A 218 5.47 -9.32 -8.31
CA THR A 218 6.88 -9.59 -8.63
C THR A 218 7.73 -8.34 -8.44
N THR A 219 9.05 -8.47 -8.56
CA THR A 219 9.95 -7.30 -8.65
C THR A 219 9.57 -6.35 -9.80
N ALA A 220 9.07 -6.87 -10.93
CA ALA A 220 8.60 -6.03 -12.03
C ALA A 220 7.31 -5.28 -11.66
N GLY A 221 6.37 -5.95 -10.99
CA GLY A 221 5.18 -5.32 -10.42
C GLY A 221 5.53 -4.20 -9.43
N HIS A 222 6.47 -4.44 -8.50
CA HIS A 222 6.95 -3.40 -7.58
C HIS A 222 7.63 -2.22 -8.28
N LYS A 223 8.39 -2.45 -9.37
CA LYS A 223 8.98 -1.36 -10.16
C LYS A 223 7.91 -0.46 -10.78
N LEU A 224 6.83 -1.04 -11.31
CA LEU A 224 5.70 -0.29 -11.86
C LEU A 224 5.04 0.58 -10.79
N ILE A 225 4.76 -0.02 -9.63
CA ILE A 225 4.17 0.70 -8.48
C ILE A 225 5.08 1.85 -8.05
N ALA A 226 6.38 1.60 -7.90
CA ALA A 226 7.34 2.63 -7.52
C ALA A 226 7.46 3.76 -8.56
N GLN A 227 7.35 3.46 -9.85
CA GLN A 227 7.33 4.47 -10.92
C GLN A 227 6.08 5.35 -10.85
N ASP A 228 4.92 4.76 -10.59
CA ASP A 228 3.67 5.51 -10.39
C ASP A 228 3.76 6.41 -9.15
N MET A 229 4.24 5.86 -8.03
CA MET A 229 4.50 6.63 -6.80
C MET A 229 5.47 7.79 -7.05
N LYS A 230 6.55 7.54 -7.80
CA LYS A 230 7.50 8.60 -8.19
C LYS A 230 6.80 9.67 -9.01
N LYS A 231 5.98 9.30 -10.00
CA LYS A 231 5.23 10.27 -10.81
C LYS A 231 4.32 11.14 -9.94
N THR A 232 3.65 10.56 -8.94
CA THR A 232 2.84 11.33 -7.97
C THR A 232 3.70 12.33 -7.19
N ILE A 233 4.86 11.91 -6.70
CA ILE A 233 5.81 12.78 -5.99
C ILE A 233 6.30 13.90 -6.93
N ASP A 234 6.78 13.55 -8.12
CA ASP A 234 7.27 14.50 -9.12
C ASP A 234 6.21 15.55 -9.45
N THR A 235 4.96 15.12 -9.63
CA THR A 235 3.82 16.02 -9.92
C THR A 235 3.54 16.99 -8.77
N HIS A 236 3.72 16.56 -7.51
CA HIS A 236 3.53 17.42 -6.33
C HIS A 236 4.58 18.53 -6.23
N PHE A 237 5.81 18.26 -6.67
CA PHE A 237 6.97 19.16 -6.55
C PHE A 237 7.36 19.88 -7.84
N ALA A 238 6.61 19.71 -8.92
CA ALA A 238 6.79 20.38 -10.21
C ALA A 238 6.15 21.78 -10.20
#